data_AF-A0A401TFP8-F1
#
_entry.id   AF-A0A401TFP8-F1
#
_cell.length_a   1.000
_cell.length_b   1.000
_cell.length_c   1.000
_cell.angle_alpha   90.00
_cell.angle_beta   90.00
_cell.angle_gamma   90.00
#
_symmetry.space_group_name_H-M   'P 1'
#
loop_
_entity.id
_entity.type
_entity.pdbx_description
1 polymer ?
#
loop_
_entity_poly.entity_id
_entity_poly.type
_entity_poly.pdbx_seq_one_letter_code
_entity_poly.pdbx_strand_id
1 'polypeptide(L)'
;MYRSTKGASKARRDQINAEIRNLKELLPISESDKSRLSYLHIMSLACMYTRKSVFFGAEGALEGTVPLISSPELADFVQSLPGFLIALSSEGKLIYVSENVSEHLGHSL
;
A
#
# COMPACT_ATOMS: atom_id res chain seq x y z
N MET A 1 -46.41 -4.02 -7.34
CA MET A 1 -45.37 -3.97 -8.40
C MET A 1 -44.01 -4.25 -7.75
N TYR A 2 -43.49 -5.47 -7.87
CA TYR A 2 -42.20 -5.84 -7.26
C TYR A 2 -41.07 -5.26 -8.13
N ARG A 3 -40.55 -4.08 -7.77
CA ARG A 3 -39.44 -3.46 -8.50
C ARG A 3 -38.18 -4.32 -8.28
N SER A 4 -37.68 -4.92 -9.35
CA SER A 4 -36.43 -5.68 -9.34
C SER A 4 -35.27 -4.75 -8.99
N THR A 5 -34.71 -4.91 -7.79
CA THR A 5 -33.51 -4.18 -7.33
C THR A 5 -32.21 -4.71 -7.95
N LYS A 6 -32.30 -5.74 -8.81
CA LYS A 6 -31.15 -6.43 -9.42
C LYS A 6 -30.29 -5.50 -10.28
N GLY A 7 -30.90 -4.58 -11.03
CA GLY A 7 -30.17 -3.62 -11.87
C GLY A 7 -29.40 -2.59 -11.05
N ALA A 8 -30.04 -2.00 -10.03
CA ALA A 8 -29.39 -1.06 -9.13
C ALA A 8 -28.24 -1.69 -8.33
N SER A 9 -28.42 -2.92 -7.86
CA SER A 9 -27.36 -3.67 -7.17
C SER A 9 -26.19 -4.00 -8.08
N LYS A 10 -26.43 -4.32 -9.36
CA LYS A 10 -25.36 -4.53 -10.34
C LYS A 10 -24.59 -3.24 -10.61
N ALA A 11 -25.27 -2.13 -10.91
CA ALA A 11 -24.64 -0.84 -11.15
C ALA A 11 -23.73 -0.40 -9.97
N ARG A 12 -24.21 -0.58 -8.73
CA ARG A 12 -23.41 -0.28 -7.54
C ARG A 12 -22.15 -1.15 -7.44
N ARG A 13 -22.24 -2.45 -7.75
CA ARG A 13 -21.07 -3.34 -7.75
C ARG A 13 -20.08 -2.96 -8.85
N ASP A 14 -20.58 -2.61 -10.03
CA ASP A 14 -19.75 -2.19 -11.16
C ASP A 14 -19.00 -0.88 -10.82
N GLN A 15 -19.66 0.06 -10.13
CA GLN A 15 -19.04 1.28 -9.62
C GLN A 15 -17.94 0.98 -8.60
N ILE A 16 -18.19 0.13 -7.60
CA ILE A 16 -17.16 -0.27 -6.62
C ILE A 16 -15.95 -0.90 -7.33
N ASN A 17 -16.18 -1.78 -8.30
CA ASN A 17 -15.11 -2.43 -9.05
C ASN A 17 -14.32 -1.42 -9.90
N ALA A 18 -14.96 -0.37 -10.41
CA ALA A 18 -14.29 0.71 -11.12
C ALA A 18 -13.38 1.52 -10.19
N GLU A 19 -13.85 1.85 -8.98
CA GLU A 19 -13.02 2.54 -7.99
C GLU A 19 -11.84 1.69 -7.51
N ILE A 20 -12.02 0.37 -7.32
CA ILE A 20 -10.90 -0.53 -6.97
C ILE A 20 -9.84 -0.54 -8.07
N ARG A 21 -10.24 -0.51 -9.35
CA ARG A 21 -9.30 -0.39 -10.48
C ARG A 21 -8.59 0.96 -10.46
N ASN A 22 -9.30 2.05 -10.18
CA ASN A 22 -8.68 3.37 -10.04
C ASN A 22 -7.63 3.40 -8.91
N LEU A 23 -7.97 2.83 -7.73
CA LEU A 23 -7.03 2.70 -6.61
C LEU A 23 -5.75 1.95 -7.00
N LYS A 24 -5.86 0.87 -7.78
CA LYS A 24 -4.71 0.09 -8.26
C LYS A 24 -3.74 0.96 -9.06
N GLU A 25 -4.24 1.83 -9.93
CA GLU A 25 -3.41 2.70 -10.77
C GLU A 25 -2.63 3.75 -9.96
N LEU A 26 -3.19 4.19 -8.83
CA LEU A 26 -2.60 5.17 -7.93
C LEU A 26 -1.52 4.58 -6.99
N LEU A 27 -1.41 3.27 -6.89
CA LEU A 27 -0.40 2.65 -6.01
C LEU A 27 1.01 2.86 -6.59
N PRO A 28 2.00 3.24 -5.75
CA PRO A 28 3.38 3.46 -6.17
C PRO A 28 4.16 2.14 -6.28
N ILE A 29 3.75 1.28 -7.21
CA ILE A 29 4.36 -0.01 -7.50
C ILE A 29 4.48 -0.22 -9.02
N SER A 30 5.29 -1.18 -9.45
CA SER A 30 5.53 -1.44 -10.86
C SER A 30 4.26 -1.94 -11.59
N GLU A 31 4.14 -1.66 -12.89
CA GLU A 31 3.03 -2.17 -13.72
C GLU A 31 2.96 -3.71 -13.74
N SER A 32 4.13 -4.35 -13.69
CA SER A 32 4.25 -5.81 -13.60
C SER A 32 3.57 -6.34 -12.34
N ASP A 33 3.78 -5.71 -11.19
CA ASP A 33 3.19 -6.14 -9.92
C ASP A 33 1.71 -5.80 -9.85
N LYS A 34 1.32 -4.60 -10.32
CA LYS A 34 -0.08 -4.18 -10.45
C LYS A 34 -0.91 -5.24 -11.15
N SER A 35 -0.41 -5.85 -12.23
CA SER A 35 -1.13 -6.87 -13.01
C SER A 35 -1.47 -8.14 -12.20
N ARG A 36 -0.68 -8.47 -11.18
CA ARG A 36 -0.78 -9.71 -10.38
C ARG A 36 -1.66 -9.55 -9.14
N LEU A 37 -2.07 -8.33 -8.80
CA LEU A 37 -2.82 -8.04 -7.58
C LEU A 37 -4.30 -8.43 -7.68
N SER A 38 -4.77 -9.14 -6.64
CA SER A 38 -6.20 -9.34 -6.40
C SER A 38 -6.84 -8.07 -5.82
N TYR A 39 -8.17 -7.98 -5.83
CA TYR A 39 -8.89 -6.84 -5.23
C TYR A 39 -8.59 -6.70 -3.74
N LEU A 40 -8.40 -7.82 -3.02
CA LEU A 40 -8.03 -7.78 -1.61
C LEU A 40 -6.61 -7.21 -1.41
N HIS A 41 -5.67 -7.57 -2.28
CA HIS A 41 -4.31 -7.02 -2.21
C HIS A 41 -4.31 -5.52 -2.50
N ILE A 42 -5.06 -5.08 -3.52
CA ILE A 42 -5.21 -3.65 -3.84
C ILE A 42 -5.75 -2.89 -2.63
N MET A 43 -6.81 -3.39 -2.00
CA MET A 43 -7.39 -2.76 -0.81
C MET A 43 -6.41 -2.75 0.37
N SER A 44 -5.68 -3.85 0.60
CA SER A 44 -4.69 -3.94 1.67
C SER A 44 -3.56 -2.93 1.48
N LEU A 45 -2.99 -2.86 0.27
CA LEU A 45 -1.94 -1.92 -0.09
C LEU A 45 -2.42 -0.48 -0.01
N ALA A 46 -3.64 -0.19 -0.48
CA ALA A 46 -4.24 1.14 -0.35
C ALA A 46 -4.39 1.55 1.12
N CYS A 47 -4.91 0.66 1.97
CA CYS A 47 -5.00 0.90 3.41
C CYS A 47 -3.63 1.11 4.07
N MET A 48 -2.64 0.29 3.71
CA MET A 48 -1.27 0.42 4.23
C MET A 48 -0.65 1.75 3.78
N TYR A 49 -0.82 2.13 2.51
CA TYR A 49 -0.29 3.36 1.96
C TYR A 49 -0.92 4.60 2.59
N THR A 50 -2.24 4.63 2.76
CA THR A 50 -2.92 5.72 3.50
C THR A 50 -2.49 5.75 4.97
N ARG A 51 -2.28 4.60 5.60
CA ARG A 51 -1.77 4.56 6.98
C ARG A 51 -0.35 5.10 7.06
N LYS A 52 0.52 4.74 6.11
CA LYS A 52 1.88 5.29 5.96
C LYS A 52 1.82 6.80 5.83
N SER A 53 1.01 7.34 4.91
CA SER A 53 0.93 8.79 4.71
C SER A 53 0.38 9.56 5.92
N VAL A 54 -0.61 9.01 6.63
CA VAL A 54 -1.14 9.62 7.86
C VAL A 54 -0.13 9.52 9.00
N PHE A 55 0.52 8.36 9.19
CA PHE A 55 1.48 8.17 10.28
C PHE A 55 2.71 9.07 10.11
N PHE A 56 3.24 9.17 8.89
CA PHE A 56 4.37 10.05 8.59
C PHE A 56 3.97 11.51 8.31
N GLY A 57 2.67 11.81 8.18
CA GLY A 57 2.15 13.15 7.86
C GLY A 57 1.41 13.86 8.99
N ALA A 58 0.92 13.14 10.01
CA ALA A 58 0.16 13.72 11.14
C ALA A 58 1.05 14.35 12.22
N GLU A 59 2.32 13.93 12.33
CA GLU A 59 3.35 14.67 13.06
C GLU A 59 3.96 15.66 12.07
N GLY A 60 3.31 16.83 12.00
CA GLY A 60 3.45 17.78 10.90
C GLY A 60 4.88 18.03 10.45
N ALA A 61 5.05 18.18 9.13
CA ALA A 61 6.13 18.90 8.49
C ALA A 61 7.43 19.00 9.32
N LEU A 62 8.03 17.87 9.67
CA LEU A 62 9.47 17.84 9.72
C LEU A 62 9.86 17.81 8.25
N GLU A 63 10.28 18.96 7.73
CA GLU A 63 10.86 19.18 6.39
C GLU A 63 12.03 18.21 6.03
N GLY A 64 12.29 17.18 6.85
CA GLY A 64 13.35 16.19 6.70
C GLY A 64 12.95 14.70 6.86
N THR A 65 11.71 14.32 7.22
CA THR A 65 11.37 12.89 7.45
C THR A 65 10.76 12.17 6.25
N VAL A 66 9.99 12.85 5.41
CA VAL A 66 9.57 12.32 4.09
C VAL A 66 10.79 12.01 3.21
N PRO A 67 11.86 12.84 3.19
CA PRO A 67 13.09 12.46 2.52
C PRO A 67 13.94 11.46 3.33
N LEU A 68 13.61 11.07 4.57
CA LEU A 68 14.41 10.07 5.29
C LEU A 68 14.17 8.66 4.75
N ILE A 69 12.91 8.29 4.49
CA ILE A 69 12.57 6.96 3.94
C ILE A 69 13.02 6.82 2.48
N SER A 70 13.04 7.95 1.76
CA SER A 70 13.53 8.05 0.38
C SER A 70 14.95 8.61 0.28
N SER A 71 15.67 8.72 1.41
CA SER A 71 17.05 9.20 1.38
C SER A 71 17.91 8.10 0.78
N PRO A 72 18.78 8.41 -0.19
CA PRO A 72 19.77 7.43 -0.67
C PRO A 72 20.60 6.85 0.49
N GLU A 73 20.84 7.61 1.56
CA GLU A 73 21.55 7.12 2.75
C GLU A 73 20.79 6.01 3.49
N LEU A 74 19.45 6.12 3.59
CA LEU A 74 18.65 5.07 4.23
C LEU A 74 18.55 3.85 3.31
N ALA A 75 18.47 4.05 2.00
CA ALA A 75 18.48 2.95 1.04
C ALA A 75 19.79 2.15 1.13
N ASP A 76 20.94 2.83 1.15
CA ASP A 76 22.25 2.20 1.33
C ASP A 76 22.37 1.50 2.69
N PHE A 77 21.85 2.13 3.75
CA PHE A 77 21.80 1.51 5.08
C PHE A 77 20.97 0.22 5.09
N VAL A 78 19.78 0.23 4.49
CA VAL A 78 18.88 -0.93 4.39
C VAL A 78 19.53 -2.04 3.57
N GLN A 79 20.22 -1.72 2.48
CA GLN A 79 20.96 -2.71 1.68
C GLN A 79 22.14 -3.32 2.46
N SER A 80 22.79 -2.54 3.32
CA SER A 80 23.90 -3.04 4.16
C SER A 80 23.43 -3.89 5.35
N LEU A 81 22.13 -3.88 5.67
CA LEU A 81 21.57 -4.58 6.81
C LEU A 81 21.47 -6.10 6.52
N PRO A 82 21.96 -6.98 7.40
CA PRO A 82 21.72 -8.43 7.30
C PRO A 82 20.28 -8.77 7.74
N GLY A 83 19.30 -8.16 7.10
CA GLY A 83 17.88 -8.27 7.41
C GLY A 83 17.04 -7.21 6.69
N PHE A 84 15.79 -7.05 7.11
CA PHE A 84 14.85 -6.09 6.54
C PHE A 84 14.13 -5.31 7.64
N LEU A 85 13.55 -4.17 7.30
CA LEU A 85 12.83 -3.30 8.23
C LEU A 85 11.33 -3.53 8.13
N ILE A 86 10.66 -3.53 9.28
CA ILE A 86 9.21 -3.51 9.41
C ILE A 86 8.82 -2.37 10.35
N ALA A 87 7.86 -1.56 9.94
CA ALA A 87 7.19 -0.61 10.83
C ALA A 87 5.74 -1.02 11.06
N LEU A 88 5.33 -1.07 12.32
CA LEU A 88 3.99 -1.40 12.78
C LEU A 88 3.40 -0.23 13.56
N SER A 89 2.07 -0.07 13.51
CA SER A 89 1.37 0.83 14.44
C SER A 89 1.35 0.24 15.85
N SER A 90 0.98 1.06 16.85
CA SER A 90 0.72 0.60 18.23
C SER A 90 -0.36 -0.49 18.32
N GLU A 91 -1.23 -0.58 17.32
CA GLU A 91 -2.27 -1.62 17.20
C GLU A 91 -1.77 -2.87 16.48
N GLY A 92 -0.49 -2.95 16.12
CA GLY A 92 0.11 -4.09 15.40
C GLY A 92 -0.19 -4.11 13.91
N LYS A 93 -0.66 -3.01 13.32
CA LYS A 93 -0.97 -2.96 11.88
C LYS A 93 0.26 -2.55 11.08
N LEU A 94 0.49 -3.23 9.96
CA LEU A 94 1.62 -2.93 9.06
C LEU A 94 1.54 -1.52 8.47
N ILE A 95 2.64 -0.77 8.57
CA ILE A 95 2.78 0.60 8.03
C ILE A 95 3.78 0.60 6.88
N TYR A 96 4.91 -0.10 7.04
CA TYR A 96 5.99 -0.12 6.06
C TYR A 96 6.80 -1.41 6.15
N VAL A 97 7.31 -1.85 5.01
CA VAL A 97 8.28 -2.95 4.87
C VAL A 97 9.32 -2.49 3.84
N SER A 98 10.59 -2.76 4.11
CA SER A 98 11.67 -2.48 3.14
C SER A 98 11.67 -3.46 1.97
N GLU A 99 12.16 -3.02 0.82
CA GLU A 99 12.13 -3.79 -0.43
C GLU A 99 12.97 -5.08 -0.37
N ASN A 100 14.07 -5.07 0.40
CA ASN A 100 14.96 -6.21 0.61
C ASN A 100 14.34 -7.35 1.44
N VAL A 101 13.10 -7.21 1.91
CA VAL A 101 12.35 -8.32 2.54
C VAL A 101 12.24 -9.53 1.62
N SER A 102 12.16 -9.30 0.30
CA SER A 102 12.04 -10.34 -0.71
C SER A 102 13.25 -11.27 -0.73
N GLU A 103 14.44 -10.74 -0.48
CA GLU A 103 15.71 -11.49 -0.41
C GLU A 103 15.79 -12.40 0.83
N HIS A 104 15.11 -12.01 1.91
CA HIS A 104 15.20 -12.70 3.20
C HIS A 104 14.05 -13.68 3.44
N LEU A 105 12.85 -13.37 2.93
CA LEU A 105 11.64 -14.18 3.16
C LEU A 105 11.17 -14.92 1.89
N GLY A 106 11.75 -14.65 0.72
CA GLY A 106 11.31 -15.25 -0.55
C GLY A 106 9.90 -14.86 -0.98
N HIS A 107 9.30 -13.85 -0.34
CA HIS A 107 7.97 -13.33 -0.64
C HIS A 107 8.10 -11.96 -1.28
N SER A 108 7.59 -11.82 -2.52
CA SER A 108 7.33 -10.52 -3.13
C SER A 108 6.01 -9.98 -2.57
N LEU A 109 5.96 -8.67 -2.28
CA LEU A 109 4.70 -7.93 -2.11
C LEU A 109 3.86 -7.99 -3.39
#